data_AF-A0A840IE32-F1
#
_entry.id   AF-A0A840IE32-F1
#
_cell.length_a   1.000
_cell.length_b   1.000
_cell.length_c   1.000
_cell.angle_alpha   90.00
_cell.angle_beta   90.00
_cell.angle_gamma   90.00
#
_symmetry.space_group_name_H-M   'P 1'
#
loop_
_entity.id
_entity.type
_entity.pdbx_description
1 polymer ?
#
loop_
_entity_poly.entity_id
_entity_poly.type
_entity_poly.pdbx_seq_one_letter_code
_entity_poly.pdbx_strand_id
1 'polypeptide(L)'
;MTTVAPHPIWSSGTPVSSVSGMAAILTPALALRYLRQLSTDVRAAVVLDGEGRPLAGEAAIAAPAVRLAELMPAGATELVVRVGAGGEARGTALAARVPAPADAPAASPNALVLAVGPLALLDLLRLDVDAALGALAGAPAERPAPPPLPPGAVVAHDPSSGVQALEPPGFAVQTAISAGMGLFDAVAAATPGAGE
;
A
#
# COMPACT_ATOMS: atom_id res chain seq x y z
N MET A 1 -35.93 -35.41 23.38
CA MET A 1 -35.40 -34.03 23.46
C MET A 1 -33.96 -34.15 23.90
N THR A 2 -33.03 -34.13 22.95
CA THR A 2 -31.62 -34.49 23.18
C THR A 2 -30.81 -33.21 23.31
N THR A 3 -30.41 -32.88 24.54
CA THR A 3 -29.56 -31.71 24.82
C THR A 3 -28.13 -32.04 24.44
N VAL A 4 -27.63 -31.39 23.39
CA VAL A 4 -26.22 -31.47 22.98
C VAL A 4 -25.41 -30.57 23.92
N ALA A 5 -24.47 -31.15 24.64
CA ALA A 5 -23.57 -30.41 25.53
C ALA A 5 -22.52 -29.65 24.69
N PRO A 6 -22.20 -28.40 25.05
CA PRO A 6 -21.16 -27.63 24.35
C PRO A 6 -19.79 -28.27 24.58
N HIS A 7 -19.06 -28.52 23.49
CA HIS A 7 -17.67 -28.95 23.56
C HIS A 7 -16.76 -27.75 23.93
N PRO A 8 -15.82 -27.92 24.88
CA PRO A 8 -14.79 -26.92 25.13
C PRO A 8 -13.87 -26.87 23.90
N ILE A 9 -13.85 -25.72 23.22
CA ILE A 9 -12.83 -25.42 22.21
C ILE A 9 -11.52 -25.30 22.96
N TRP A 10 -10.62 -26.28 22.76
CA TRP A 10 -9.24 -26.21 23.22
C TRP A 10 -8.59 -24.96 22.62
N SER A 11 -8.35 -23.95 23.45
CA SER A 11 -7.35 -22.92 23.20
C SER A 11 -5.99 -23.62 23.20
N SER A 12 -5.56 -24.11 22.04
CA SER A 12 -4.18 -24.58 21.85
C SER A 12 -3.27 -23.38 22.05
N GLY A 13 -2.70 -23.27 23.24
CA GLY A 13 -1.68 -22.28 23.60
C GLY A 13 -0.37 -22.57 22.90
N THR A 14 -0.35 -22.64 21.56
CA THR A 14 0.87 -22.40 20.81
C THR A 14 1.21 -20.94 21.03
N PRO A 15 2.31 -20.61 21.72
CA PRO A 15 2.78 -19.24 21.75
C PRO A 15 3.05 -18.88 20.29
N VAL A 16 2.17 -18.06 19.71
CA VAL A 16 2.47 -17.38 18.46
C VAL A 16 3.69 -16.55 18.83
N SER A 17 4.87 -16.97 18.38
CA SER A 17 6.06 -16.16 18.51
C SER A 17 5.78 -14.88 17.75
N SER A 18 5.29 -13.87 18.46
CA SER A 18 5.31 -12.51 18.00
C SER A 18 6.76 -12.27 17.65
N VAL A 19 7.03 -12.15 16.35
CA VAL A 19 8.31 -11.66 15.83
C VAL A 19 8.37 -10.16 16.18
N SER A 20 8.35 -9.86 17.48
CA SER A 20 8.63 -8.58 18.07
C SER A 20 10.12 -8.62 18.39
N GLY A 21 10.91 -7.81 17.70
CA GLY A 21 12.27 -7.51 18.16
C GLY A 21 13.39 -7.74 17.16
N MET A 22 13.10 -8.00 15.89
CA MET A 22 14.08 -7.70 14.84
C MET A 22 13.51 -6.59 13.98
N ALA A 23 13.73 -5.35 14.42
CA ALA A 23 13.75 -4.18 13.54
C ALA A 23 14.95 -4.34 12.60
N ALA A 24 14.89 -5.37 11.74
CA ALA A 24 15.78 -5.48 10.61
C ALA A 24 15.54 -4.21 9.80
N ILE A 25 16.59 -3.39 9.66
CA ILE A 25 16.58 -2.22 8.81
C ILE A 25 16.13 -2.70 7.43
N LEU A 26 14.87 -2.42 7.07
CA LEU A 26 14.36 -2.83 5.77
C LEU A 26 15.09 -1.99 4.74
N THR A 27 15.87 -2.64 3.88
CA THR A 27 16.34 -1.99 2.66
C THR A 27 15.15 -1.76 1.72
N PRO A 28 15.19 -0.76 0.83
CA PRO A 28 14.14 -0.53 -0.16
C PRO A 28 13.74 -1.80 -0.94
N ALA A 29 14.73 -2.60 -1.38
CA ALA A 29 14.48 -3.85 -2.08
C ALA A 29 13.80 -4.91 -1.20
N LEU A 30 14.14 -4.97 0.10
CA LEU A 30 13.53 -5.91 1.04
C LEU A 30 12.09 -5.53 1.38
N ALA A 31 11.79 -4.22 1.49
CA ALA A 31 10.43 -3.72 1.68
C ALA A 31 9.52 -4.11 0.49
N LEU A 32 9.99 -3.95 -0.74
CA LEU A 32 9.23 -4.38 -1.93
C LEU A 32 8.99 -5.89 -1.95
N ARG A 33 10.01 -6.68 -1.60
CA ARG A 33 9.86 -8.14 -1.50
C ARG A 33 8.83 -8.54 -0.46
N TYR A 34 8.84 -7.89 0.71
CA TYR A 34 7.87 -8.10 1.77
C TYR A 34 6.43 -7.83 1.31
N LEU A 35 6.19 -6.68 0.66
CA LEU A 35 4.86 -6.31 0.16
C LEU A 35 4.32 -7.32 -0.86
N ARG A 36 5.17 -7.79 -1.79
CA ARG A 36 4.77 -8.84 -2.76
C ARG A 36 4.49 -10.18 -2.10
N GLN A 37 5.12 -10.49 -0.96
CA GLN A 37 4.85 -11.72 -0.21
C GLN A 37 3.52 -11.64 0.55
N LEU A 38 3.15 -10.45 1.03
CA LEU A 38 1.90 -10.25 1.77
C LEU A 38 0.68 -10.12 0.87
N SER A 39 0.85 -9.56 -0.32
CA SER A 39 -0.26 -9.35 -1.25
C SER A 39 0.12 -9.81 -2.65
N THR A 40 -0.59 -10.85 -3.10
CA THR A 40 -0.54 -11.34 -4.49
C THR A 40 -1.11 -10.33 -5.48
N ASP A 41 -1.83 -9.32 -5.01
CA ASP A 41 -2.42 -8.28 -5.85
C ASP A 41 -1.41 -7.21 -6.27
N VAL A 42 -0.24 -7.14 -5.62
CA VAL A 42 0.84 -6.21 -6.01
C VAL A 42 1.48 -6.68 -7.30
N ARG A 43 1.18 -5.99 -8.41
CA ARG A 43 1.70 -6.32 -9.74
C ARG A 43 3.06 -5.70 -10.02
N ALA A 44 3.29 -4.50 -9.51
CA ALA A 44 4.58 -3.82 -9.57
C ALA A 44 4.67 -2.79 -8.44
N ALA A 45 5.89 -2.48 -8.02
CA ALA A 45 6.12 -1.50 -6.97
C ALA A 45 7.51 -0.85 -7.07
N VAL A 46 7.59 0.44 -6.72
CA VAL A 46 8.83 1.22 -6.71
C VAL A 46 8.93 1.98 -5.40
N VAL A 47 10.14 2.02 -4.84
CA VAL A 47 10.51 2.94 -3.75
C VAL A 47 11.27 4.11 -4.38
N LEU A 48 10.85 5.33 -4.05
CA LEU A 48 11.51 6.57 -4.44
C LEU A 48 12.18 7.19 -3.20
N ASP A 49 13.32 7.85 -3.42
CA ASP A 49 13.92 8.74 -2.41
C ASP A 49 13.14 10.07 -2.32
N GLY A 50 13.60 10.94 -1.42
CA GLY A 50 13.00 12.25 -1.22
C GLY A 50 13.05 13.16 -2.44
N GLU A 51 14.02 12.96 -3.33
CA GLU A 51 14.19 13.68 -4.59
C GLU A 51 13.37 13.04 -5.74
N GLY A 52 12.59 11.99 -5.45
CA GLY A 52 11.78 11.29 -6.43
C GLY A 52 12.58 10.32 -7.32
N ARG A 53 13.82 9.98 -6.96
CA ARG A 53 14.63 9.02 -7.72
C ARG A 53 14.36 7.60 -7.25
N PRO A 54 14.31 6.62 -8.16
CA PRO A 54 14.05 5.23 -7.79
C PRO A 54 15.22 4.62 -7.00
N LEU A 55 14.93 4.14 -5.79
CA LEU A 55 15.85 3.37 -4.94
C LEU A 55 15.75 1.87 -5.19
N ALA A 56 14.55 1.37 -5.46
CA ALA A 56 14.28 -0.04 -5.78
C ALA A 56 12.96 -0.18 -6.56
N GLY A 57 12.80 -1.30 -7.27
CA GLY A 57 11.57 -1.63 -8.01
C GLY A 57 11.82 -1.99 -9.46
N GLU A 58 10.76 -2.22 -10.21
CA GLU A 58 10.86 -2.50 -11.65
C GLU A 58 11.18 -1.23 -12.44
N ALA A 59 12.26 -1.27 -13.23
CA ALA A 59 12.69 -0.13 -14.06
C ALA A 59 11.59 0.33 -15.04
N ALA A 60 10.76 -0.60 -15.53
CA ALA A 60 9.67 -0.30 -16.46
C ALA A 60 8.65 0.69 -15.87
N ILE A 61 8.39 0.64 -14.57
CA ILE A 61 7.39 1.49 -13.91
C ILE A 61 7.99 2.70 -13.18
N ALA A 62 9.32 2.87 -13.17
CA ALA A 62 9.96 3.96 -12.44
C ALA A 62 9.50 5.35 -12.92
N ALA A 63 9.56 5.63 -14.21
CA ALA A 63 9.13 6.92 -14.76
C ALA A 63 7.64 7.28 -14.50
N PRO A 64 6.66 6.36 -14.71
CA PRO A 64 5.28 6.65 -14.30
C PRO A 64 5.10 6.76 -12.78
N ALA A 65 5.87 6.01 -11.98
CA ALA A 65 5.83 6.14 -10.51
C ALA A 65 6.29 7.53 -10.03
N VAL A 66 7.38 8.08 -10.60
CA VAL A 66 7.83 9.45 -10.30
C VAL A 66 6.73 10.46 -10.60
N ARG A 67 6.14 10.39 -11.81
CA ARG A 67 5.05 11.29 -12.21
C ARG A 67 3.85 11.19 -11.28
N LEU A 68 3.50 10.00 -10.80
CA LEU A 68 2.38 9.83 -9.87
C LEU A 68 2.70 10.43 -8.50
N ALA A 69 3.93 10.27 -8.00
CA ALA A 69 4.38 10.86 -6.74
C ALA A 69 4.42 12.40 -6.80
N GLU A 70 4.83 12.98 -7.93
CA GLU A 70 4.82 14.44 -8.15
C GLU A 70 3.41 15.05 -8.12
N LEU A 71 2.38 14.26 -8.44
CA LEU A 71 0.98 14.69 -8.39
C LEU A 71 0.37 14.62 -6.99
N MET A 72 1.08 14.07 -6.00
CA MET A 72 0.60 14.06 -4.62
C MET A 72 0.50 15.50 -4.09
N PRO A 73 -0.68 15.94 -3.61
CA PRO A 73 -0.83 17.27 -3.04
C PRO A 73 0.16 17.52 -1.91
N ALA A 74 0.60 18.77 -1.75
CA ALA A 74 1.48 19.14 -0.64
C ALA A 74 0.84 18.76 0.72
N GLY A 75 1.59 18.06 1.57
CA GLY A 75 1.10 17.57 2.87
C GLY A 75 0.24 16.29 2.80
N ALA A 76 -0.19 15.83 1.62
CA ALA A 76 -0.87 14.54 1.51
C ALA A 76 0.11 13.39 1.76
N THR A 77 -0.32 12.37 2.48
CA THR A 77 0.45 11.14 2.74
C THR A 77 0.13 10.05 1.73
N GLU A 78 -1.00 10.14 1.03
CA GLU A 78 -1.50 9.13 0.11
C GLU A 78 -2.19 9.77 -1.11
N LEU A 79 -2.03 9.14 -2.28
CA LEU A 79 -2.80 9.38 -3.49
C LEU A 79 -3.24 8.03 -4.07
N VAL A 80 -4.54 7.87 -4.29
CA VAL A 80 -5.15 6.65 -4.85
C VAL A 80 -5.79 6.97 -6.18
N VAL A 81 -5.39 6.27 -7.24
CA VAL A 81 -5.94 6.43 -8.58
C VAL A 81 -6.50 5.09 -9.05
N ARG A 82 -7.82 5.02 -9.22
CA ARG A 82 -8.46 3.87 -9.85
C ARG A 82 -8.28 3.95 -11.36
N VAL A 83 -7.77 2.88 -11.95
CA VAL A 83 -7.41 2.81 -13.37
C VAL A 83 -8.35 1.84 -14.06
N GLY A 84 -9.01 2.29 -15.12
CA GLY A 84 -9.92 1.48 -15.92
C GLY A 84 -9.92 1.91 -17.40
N ALA A 85 -10.34 1.01 -18.26
CA ALA A 85 -10.48 1.25 -19.70
C ALA A 85 -11.81 0.65 -20.18
N GLY A 86 -12.60 1.42 -20.93
CA GLY A 86 -13.85 0.91 -21.51
C GLY A 86 -14.91 0.46 -20.50
N GLY A 87 -14.89 0.99 -19.27
CA GLY A 87 -15.81 0.59 -18.20
C GLY A 87 -15.32 -0.58 -17.34
N GLU A 88 -14.19 -1.21 -17.69
CA GLU A 88 -13.58 -2.27 -16.88
C GLU A 88 -12.47 -1.73 -15.98
N ALA A 89 -12.49 -2.12 -14.71
CA ALA A 89 -11.44 -1.79 -13.75
C ALA A 89 -10.19 -2.64 -14.03
N ARG A 90 -9.07 -1.99 -14.39
CA ARG A 90 -7.77 -2.66 -14.57
C ARG A 90 -7.03 -2.85 -13.25
N GLY A 91 -7.20 -1.91 -12.32
CA GLY A 91 -6.55 -1.94 -11.02
C GLY A 91 -6.53 -0.57 -10.33
N THR A 92 -5.66 -0.45 -9.34
CA THR A 92 -5.43 0.80 -8.60
C THR A 92 -3.94 1.13 -8.59
N ALA A 93 -3.60 2.38 -8.84
CA ALA A 93 -2.29 2.93 -8.57
C ALA A 93 -2.32 3.66 -7.22
N LEU A 94 -1.39 3.32 -6.34
CA LEU A 94 -1.28 3.88 -4.99
C LEU A 94 0.09 4.54 -4.86
N ALA A 95 0.14 5.81 -4.47
CA ALA A 95 1.37 6.49 -4.05
C ALA A 95 1.24 6.90 -2.58
N ALA A 96 2.22 6.54 -1.76
CA ALA A 96 2.22 6.81 -0.33
C ALA A 96 3.59 7.31 0.14
N ARG A 97 3.64 8.15 1.17
CA ARG A 97 4.86 8.63 1.82
C ARG A 97 4.65 8.86 3.30
N VAL A 98 5.70 8.69 4.10
CA VAL A 98 5.67 9.09 5.52
C VAL A 98 5.67 10.62 5.60
N PRO A 99 4.85 11.26 6.45
CA PRO A 99 5.02 12.69 6.71
C PRO A 99 6.41 12.96 7.30
N ALA A 100 7.10 13.98 6.77
CA ALA A 100 8.36 14.41 7.35
C ALA A 100 8.11 14.90 8.80
N PRO A 101 8.94 14.50 9.78
CA PRO A 101 8.91 15.12 11.10
C PRO A 101 9.12 16.63 10.97
N ALA A 102 8.38 17.43 11.75
CA ALA A 102 8.50 18.89 11.72
C ALA A 102 9.94 19.39 11.94
N ASP A 103 10.74 18.60 12.68
CA ASP A 103 12.13 18.91 13.06
C ASP A 103 13.18 18.14 12.26
N ALA A 104 12.79 17.36 11.25
CA ALA A 104 13.76 16.62 10.44
C ALA A 104 14.51 17.58 9.48
N PRO A 105 15.82 17.36 9.25
CA PRO A 105 16.51 18.05 8.17
C PRO A 105 15.77 17.79 6.85
N ALA A 106 15.82 18.75 5.91
CA ALA A 106 15.01 18.82 4.69
C ALA A 106 15.12 17.64 3.70
N ALA A 107 15.69 16.50 4.10
CA ALA A 107 15.57 15.24 3.40
C ALA A 107 14.09 14.87 3.30
N SER A 108 13.60 14.82 2.07
CA SER A 108 12.22 14.44 1.81
C SER A 108 12.03 12.95 2.11
N PRO A 109 10.87 12.55 2.66
CA PRO A 109 10.62 11.18 3.06
C PRO A 109 10.55 10.28 1.82
N ASN A 110 10.98 9.03 1.98
CA ASN A 110 10.82 8.02 0.93
C ASN A 110 9.33 7.90 0.55
N ALA A 111 9.08 7.71 -0.74
CA ALA A 111 7.75 7.40 -1.25
C ALA A 111 7.70 5.97 -1.78
N LEU A 112 6.54 5.34 -1.66
CA LEU A 112 6.25 4.02 -2.18
C LEU A 112 5.12 4.14 -3.19
N VAL A 113 5.34 3.62 -4.40
CA VAL A 113 4.33 3.62 -5.46
C VAL A 113 4.05 2.18 -5.88
N LEU A 114 2.78 1.78 -5.91
CA LEU A 114 2.33 0.44 -6.28
C LEU A 114 1.30 0.47 -7.40
N ALA A 115 1.35 -0.53 -8.27
CA ALA A 115 0.25 -0.93 -9.14
C ALA A 115 -0.36 -2.21 -8.59
N VAL A 116 -1.64 -2.18 -8.23
CA VAL A 116 -2.35 -3.34 -7.67
C VAL A 116 -3.54 -3.76 -8.51
N GLY A 117 -3.87 -5.05 -8.42
CA GLY A 117 -5.01 -5.65 -9.12
C GLY A 117 -6.36 -5.01 -8.74
N PRO A 118 -7.41 -5.25 -9.55
CA PRO A 118 -8.74 -4.64 -9.34
C PRO A 118 -9.47 -5.17 -8.10
N LEU A 119 -9.03 -6.31 -7.54
CA LEU A 119 -9.61 -6.94 -6.36
C LEU A 119 -8.77 -6.73 -5.09
N ALA A 120 -7.75 -5.88 -5.16
CA ALA A 120 -6.87 -5.63 -4.02
C ALA A 120 -7.65 -5.10 -2.81
N LEU A 121 -7.40 -5.70 -1.64
CA LEU A 121 -7.92 -5.22 -0.36
C LEU A 121 -7.13 -4.00 0.10
N LEU A 122 -7.46 -2.82 -0.43
CA LEU A 122 -6.68 -1.59 -0.24
C LEU A 122 -6.43 -1.24 1.22
N ASP A 123 -7.39 -1.46 2.12
CA ASP A 123 -7.22 -1.13 3.55
C ASP A 123 -6.19 -2.04 4.23
N LEU A 124 -6.13 -3.32 3.84
CA LEU A 124 -5.08 -4.22 4.32
C LEU A 124 -3.72 -3.84 3.73
N LEU A 125 -3.68 -3.55 2.43
CA LEU A 125 -2.47 -3.11 1.75
C LEU A 125 -1.91 -1.82 2.36
N ARG A 126 -2.77 -0.87 2.74
CA ARG A 126 -2.38 0.38 3.42
C ARG A 126 -1.62 0.12 4.71
N LEU A 127 -2.10 -0.81 5.55
CA LEU A 127 -1.41 -1.18 6.78
C LEU A 127 0.00 -1.72 6.51
N ASP A 128 0.16 -2.53 5.47
CA ASP A 128 1.45 -3.09 5.09
C ASP A 128 2.38 -2.05 4.46
N VAL A 129 1.81 -1.13 3.67
CA VAL A 129 2.51 0.03 3.09
C VAL A 129 3.01 0.96 4.20
N ASP A 130 2.16 1.30 5.17
CA ASP A 130 2.54 2.15 6.31
C ASP A 130 3.63 1.50 7.16
N ALA A 131 3.54 0.19 7.40
CA ALA A 131 4.57 -0.56 8.10
C ALA A 131 5.91 -0.55 7.33
N ALA A 132 5.87 -0.76 6.02
CA ALA A 132 7.06 -0.74 5.16
C ALA A 132 7.70 0.67 5.12
N LEU A 133 6.88 1.70 4.96
CA LEU A 133 7.31 3.10 4.95
C LEU A 133 7.88 3.54 6.30
N GLY A 134 7.26 3.16 7.41
CA GLY A 134 7.77 3.41 8.76
C GLY A 134 9.14 2.77 8.97
N ALA A 135 9.29 1.50 8.60
CA ALA A 135 10.57 0.80 8.68
C ALA A 135 11.65 1.43 7.77
N LEU A 136 11.29 1.89 6.57
CA LEU A 136 12.19 2.62 5.67
C LEU A 136 12.61 3.99 6.22
N ALA A 137 11.74 4.64 7.00
CA ALA A 137 12.04 5.88 7.71
C ALA A 137 12.91 5.65 8.97
N GLY A 138 13.26 4.40 9.28
CA GLY A 138 13.95 4.04 10.52
C GLY A 138 13.07 4.19 11.76
N ALA A 139 11.74 4.33 11.59
CA ALA A 139 10.84 4.30 12.72
C ALA A 139 10.90 2.91 13.37
N PRO A 140 10.95 2.83 14.71
CA PRO A 140 10.80 1.55 15.38
C PRO A 140 9.50 0.91 14.91
N ALA A 141 9.54 -0.37 14.55
CA ALA A 141 8.36 -1.13 14.13
C ALA A 141 7.45 -1.39 15.34
N GLU A 142 6.95 -0.33 15.96
CA GLU A 142 5.92 -0.41 16.98
C GLU A 142 4.59 -0.55 16.24
N ARG A 143 4.28 -1.79 15.85
CA ARG A 143 2.95 -2.11 15.34
C ARG A 143 1.99 -1.78 16.48
N PRO A 144 1.08 -0.80 16.35
CA PRO A 144 0.12 -0.54 17.40
C PRO A 144 -0.64 -1.85 17.64
N ALA A 145 -0.57 -2.36 18.87
CA ALA A 145 -1.33 -3.54 19.23
C ALA A 145 -2.80 -3.22 18.93
N PRO A 146 -3.51 -4.05 18.14
CA PRO A 146 -4.92 -3.81 17.90
C PRO A 146 -5.61 -3.69 19.27
N PRO A 147 -6.44 -2.66 19.50
CA PRO A 147 -7.14 -2.54 20.76
C PRO A 147 -7.92 -3.83 21.02
N PRO A 148 -7.94 -4.36 22.25
CA PRO A 148 -8.63 -5.60 22.54
C PRO A 148 -10.09 -5.46 22.12
N LEU A 149 -10.51 -6.28 21.15
CA LEU A 149 -11.90 -6.29 20.72
C LEU A 149 -12.75 -6.78 21.90
N PRO A 150 -13.81 -6.04 22.29
CA PRO A 150 -14.72 -6.55 23.29
C PRO A 150 -15.39 -7.83 22.75
N PRO A 151 -15.64 -8.84 23.61
CA PRO A 151 -16.26 -10.09 23.18
C PRO A 151 -17.61 -9.81 22.50
N GLY A 152 -17.73 -10.20 21.22
CA GLY A 152 -18.93 -10.01 20.41
C GLY A 152 -18.93 -8.83 19.43
N ALA A 153 -17.85 -8.06 19.31
CA ALA A 153 -17.77 -6.98 18.33
C ALA A 153 -17.50 -7.49 16.90
N VAL A 154 -18.49 -7.33 16.02
CA VAL A 154 -18.28 -7.29 14.57
C VAL A 154 -17.98 -5.85 14.22
N VAL A 155 -16.71 -5.53 13.91
CA VAL A 155 -16.33 -4.21 13.44
C VAL A 155 -16.56 -4.16 11.94
N ALA A 156 -17.65 -3.54 11.51
CA ALA A 156 -17.78 -3.07 10.15
C ALA A 156 -16.90 -1.82 10.01
N HIS A 157 -15.79 -1.94 9.27
CA HIS A 157 -15.10 -0.76 8.78
C HIS A 157 -16.04 -0.04 7.80
N ASP A 158 -16.32 1.24 8.07
CA ASP A 158 -17.04 2.10 7.14
C ASP A 158 -16.06 2.71 6.14
N PRO A 159 -16.01 2.23 4.88
CA PRO A 159 -15.12 2.77 3.86
C PRO A 159 -15.54 4.16 3.35
N SER A 160 -16.64 4.74 3.86
CA SER A 160 -17.19 6.00 3.34
C SER A 160 -16.51 7.27 3.86
N SER A 161 -15.54 7.17 4.79
CA SER A 161 -14.93 8.36 5.42
C SER A 161 -13.68 8.94 4.74
N GLY A 162 -13.17 8.35 3.64
CA GLY A 162 -11.84 8.72 3.12
C GLY A 162 -11.68 9.01 1.62
N VAL A 163 -12.71 8.83 0.79
CA VAL A 163 -12.61 9.20 -0.64
C VAL A 163 -13.36 10.50 -0.84
N GLN A 164 -12.71 11.63 -0.57
CA GLN A 164 -13.17 12.88 -1.17
C GLN A 164 -12.96 12.75 -2.67
N ALA A 165 -14.06 12.57 -3.41
CA ALA A 165 -14.04 12.81 -4.84
C ALA A 165 -13.52 14.23 -5.06
N LEU A 166 -12.43 14.36 -5.81
CA LEU A 166 -12.01 15.65 -6.34
C LEU A 166 -13.17 16.19 -7.20
N GLU A 167 -13.96 17.10 -6.63
CA GLU A 167 -14.90 17.97 -7.35
C GLU A 167 -14.17 18.63 -8.54
N PRO A 168 -14.91 18.94 -9.62
CA PRO A 168 -14.91 18.29 -10.96
C PRO A 168 -13.52 17.87 -11.50
N PRO A 169 -13.39 17.14 -12.64
CA PRO A 169 -12.08 16.77 -13.17
C PRO A 169 -11.31 18.01 -13.65
N GLY A 170 -10.64 18.68 -12.72
CA GLY A 170 -9.59 19.62 -13.01
C GLY A 170 -8.43 18.87 -13.69
N PHE A 171 -7.59 19.63 -14.38
CA PHE A 171 -6.40 19.13 -15.06
C PHE A 171 -5.58 18.12 -14.24
N ALA A 172 -5.51 18.30 -12.92
CA ALA A 172 -4.83 17.40 -11.99
C ALA A 172 -5.40 15.97 -11.95
N VAL A 173 -6.74 15.82 -11.94
CA VAL A 173 -7.38 14.49 -11.92
C VAL A 173 -7.08 13.74 -13.22
N GLN A 174 -7.19 14.42 -14.35
CA GLN A 174 -6.89 13.82 -15.65
C GLN A 174 -5.42 13.41 -15.75
N THR A 175 -4.51 14.25 -15.22
CA THR A 175 -3.07 13.97 -15.23
C THR A 175 -2.74 12.78 -14.33
N ALA A 176 -3.40 12.65 -13.17
CA ALA A 176 -3.26 11.50 -12.28
C ALA A 176 -3.78 10.21 -12.92
N ILE A 177 -4.94 10.26 -13.60
CA ILE A 177 -5.47 9.12 -14.36
C ILE A 177 -4.50 8.72 -15.48
N SER A 178 -3.96 9.68 -16.24
CA SER A 178 -2.99 9.40 -17.29
C SER A 178 -1.68 8.82 -16.76
N ALA A 179 -1.18 9.31 -15.62
CA ALA A 179 -0.02 8.74 -14.94
C ALA A 179 -0.30 7.30 -14.46
N GLY A 180 -1.48 7.06 -13.87
CA GLY A 180 -1.95 5.74 -13.48
C GLY A 180 -2.07 4.78 -14.67
N MET A 181 -2.65 5.21 -15.78
CA MET A 181 -2.71 4.42 -17.02
C MET A 181 -1.31 4.05 -17.52
N GLY A 182 -0.39 5.02 -17.57
CA GLY A 182 1.00 4.77 -17.98
C GLY A 182 1.73 3.80 -17.06
N LEU A 183 1.39 3.77 -15.77
CA LEU A 183 1.87 2.77 -14.82
C LEU A 183 1.40 1.36 -15.22
N PHE A 184 0.11 1.17 -15.50
CA PHE A 184 -0.45 -0.13 -15.89
C PHE A 184 0.02 -0.60 -17.28
N ASP A 185 0.20 0.31 -18.23
CA ASP A 185 0.74 -0.04 -19.55
C ASP A 185 2.20 -0.52 -19.43
N ALA A 186 3.00 0.11 -18.56
CA ALA A 186 4.35 -0.35 -18.25
C ALA A 186 4.39 -1.71 -17.54
N VAL A 187 3.46 -1.98 -16.63
CA VAL A 187 3.30 -3.31 -16.00
C VAL A 187 2.97 -4.38 -17.05
N ALA A 188 2.04 -4.08 -17.97
CA ALA A 188 1.65 -5.00 -19.03
C ALA A 188 2.83 -5.31 -19.97
N ALA A 189 3.60 -4.28 -20.36
CA ALA A 189 4.78 -4.45 -21.20
C ALA A 189 5.90 -5.26 -20.53
N ALA A 190 6.01 -5.20 -19.20
CA ALA A 190 7.02 -5.93 -18.42
C ALA A 190 6.66 -7.40 -18.16
N THR A 191 5.42 -7.83 -18.47
CA THR A 191 4.95 -9.20 -18.22
C THR A 191 4.87 -9.97 -19.55
N PRO A 192 5.95 -10.60 -20.02
CA PRO A 192 5.92 -11.40 -21.23
C PRO A 192 5.08 -12.66 -21.01
N GLY A 193 3.97 -12.81 -21.75
CA GLY A 193 3.22 -14.07 -21.84
C GLY A 193 1.75 -14.09 -21.40
N ALA A 194 1.12 -12.95 -21.10
CA ALA A 194 -0.32 -12.92 -20.77
C ALA A 194 -1.25 -12.80 -21.99
N GLY A 195 -0.73 -13.02 -23.20
CA GLY A 195 -1.42 -12.74 -24.48
C GLY A 195 -1.36 -13.88 -25.48
N GLU A 196 -1.42 -15.13 -25.04
CA GLU A 196 -1.72 -16.30 -25.87
C GLU A 196 -3.02 -16.97 -25.40
#